data_AF-A0AA39UXB6-F1
#
_entry.id   AF-A0AA39UXB6-F1
#
_cell.length_a   1.000
_cell.length_b   1.000
_cell.length_c   1.000
_cell.angle_alpha   90.00
_cell.angle_beta   90.00
_cell.angle_gamma   90.00
#
_symmetry.space_group_name_H-M   'P 1'
#
loop_
_entity.id
_entity.type
_entity.pdbx_description
1 polymer ?
#
loop_
_entity_poly.entity_id
_entity_poly.type
_entity_poly.pdbx_seq_one_letter_code
_entity_poly.pdbx_strand_id
1 'polypeptide(L)'
;MLTESNGRDSIYWACVETKGWLGFQNTVSGKFLGHDAKGKLCCSAERHRSWEYFCVRMRPEGGCVLLMTHYERLWHVGIKEEAGLEKKEEGVEKLAKIGEGGADGIVWEFAKV
;
A
#
# COMPACT_ATOMS: atom_id res chain seq x y z
N MET A 1 3.90 18.61 -18.79
CA MET A 1 3.52 17.74 -19.93
C MET A 1 2.72 16.59 -19.33
N LEU A 2 1.40 16.62 -19.44
CA LEU A 2 0.52 15.57 -18.92
C LEU A 2 0.32 14.57 -20.06
N THR A 3 0.87 13.37 -19.95
CA THR A 3 0.63 12.34 -20.96
C THR A 3 -0.76 11.77 -20.74
N GLU A 4 -1.62 11.90 -21.76
CA GLU A 4 -2.88 11.20 -21.87
C GLU A 4 -2.63 9.69 -21.78
N SER A 5 -2.97 9.08 -20.64
CA SER A 5 -2.91 7.63 -20.51
C SER A 5 -4.13 7.05 -21.19
N ASN A 6 -3.92 6.53 -22.39
CA ASN A 6 -4.84 5.63 -23.08
C ASN A 6 -5.06 4.39 -22.19
N GLY A 7 -6.03 4.46 -21.26
CA GLY A 7 -6.56 3.34 -20.46
C GLY A 7 -5.56 2.48 -19.66
N ARG A 8 -4.31 2.93 -19.47
CA ARG A 8 -3.23 2.15 -18.85
C ARG A 8 -2.77 2.80 -17.55
N ASP A 9 -3.02 2.07 -16.48
CA ASP A 9 -2.55 2.22 -15.10
C ASP A 9 -1.43 3.26 -14.91
N SER A 10 -1.78 4.39 -14.30
CA SER A 10 -0.77 5.31 -13.76
C SER A 10 -0.12 4.66 -12.55
N ILE A 11 1.20 4.48 -12.60
CA ILE A 11 2.03 4.07 -11.47
C ILE A 11 2.28 5.22 -10.48
N TYR A 12 1.82 6.44 -10.81
CA TYR A 12 2.01 7.62 -9.97
C TYR A 12 0.90 7.76 -8.94
N TRP A 13 1.32 8.03 -7.71
CA TRP A 13 0.44 8.25 -6.57
C TRP A 13 0.71 9.63 -5.99
N ALA A 14 -0.35 10.42 -5.83
CA ALA A 14 -0.28 11.63 -5.03
C ALA A 14 -0.28 11.26 -3.55
N CYS A 15 0.67 11.81 -2.79
CA CYS A 15 0.67 11.69 -1.34
C CYS A 15 -0.23 12.78 -0.76
N VAL A 16 -1.31 12.37 -0.10
CA VAL A 16 -2.30 13.26 0.52
C VAL A 16 -2.20 13.10 2.03
N GLU A 17 -2.06 14.20 2.76
CA GLU A 17 -2.00 14.18 4.22
C GLU A 17 -3.32 14.62 4.83
N THR A 18 -3.87 13.80 5.73
CA THR A 18 -5.08 14.09 6.49
C THR A 18 -4.83 13.79 7.96
N LYS A 19 -4.89 14.82 8.83
CA LYS A 19 -4.69 14.67 10.29
C LYS A 19 -3.34 14.02 10.67
N GLY A 20 -2.29 14.29 9.90
CA GLY A 20 -0.96 13.69 10.12
C GLY A 20 -0.79 12.27 9.54
N TRP A 21 -1.81 11.73 8.88
CA TRP A 21 -1.75 10.43 8.23
C TRP A 21 -1.58 10.57 6.72
N LEU A 22 -0.75 9.71 6.14
CA LEU A 22 -0.53 9.65 4.70
C LEU A 22 -1.64 8.84 4.04
N GLY A 23 -1.97 9.23 2.81
CA GLY A 23 -2.83 8.50 1.89
C GLY A 23 -2.22 8.53 0.51
N PHE A 24 -2.28 7.41 -0.20
CA PHE A 24 -1.79 7.32 -1.56
C PHE A 24 -2.98 7.36 -2.51
N GLN A 25 -3.15 8.47 -3.23
CA GLN A 25 -4.24 8.66 -4.19
C GLN A 25 -3.75 8.42 -5.61
N ASN A 26 -4.41 7.53 -6.35
CA ASN A 26 -4.12 7.34 -7.76
C ASN A 26 -4.55 8.61 -8.53
N THR A 27 -3.63 9.18 -9.30
CA THR A 27 -3.86 10.47 -9.97
C THR A 27 -4.86 10.39 -11.12
N VAL A 28 -5.14 9.20 -11.64
CA VAL A 28 -6.08 8.98 -12.75
C VAL A 28 -7.47 8.68 -12.22
N SER A 29 -7.60 7.70 -11.31
CA SER A 29 -8.91 7.29 -10.79
C SER A 29 -9.43 8.18 -9.65
N GLY A 30 -8.54 8.94 -9.00
CA GLY A 30 -8.86 9.70 -7.78
C GLY A 30 -9.08 8.81 -6.55
N LYS A 31 -8.93 7.49 -6.66
CA LYS A 31 -9.13 6.55 -5.55
C LYS A 31 -7.87 6.41 -4.71
N PHE A 32 -8.07 6.12 -3.44
CA PHE A 32 -7.02 5.84 -2.48
C PHE A 32 -6.64 4.36 -2.46
N LEU A 33 -5.37 4.11 -2.16
CA LEU A 33 -4.86 2.81 -1.78
C LEU A 33 -5.46 2.43 -0.41
N GLY A 34 -6.13 1.29 -0.37
CA GLY A 34 -6.67 0.69 0.85
C GLY A 34 -6.38 -0.80 0.85
N HIS A 35 -7.26 -1.59 1.45
CA HIS A 35 -7.16 -3.04 1.41
C HIS A 35 -8.52 -3.73 1.30
N ASP A 36 -8.54 -4.95 0.77
CA ASP A 36 -9.75 -5.78 0.74
C ASP A 36 -9.98 -6.53 2.07
N ALA A 37 -11.03 -7.36 2.12
CA ALA A 37 -11.37 -8.15 3.30
C ALA A 37 -10.29 -9.19 3.70
N LYS A 38 -9.44 -9.60 2.75
CA LYS A 38 -8.31 -10.51 2.98
C LYS A 38 -7.02 -9.76 3.34
N GLY A 39 -7.06 -8.43 3.37
CA GLY A 39 -5.93 -7.56 3.67
C GLY A 39 -5.01 -7.28 2.48
N LYS A 40 -5.39 -7.66 1.26
CA LYS A 40 -4.63 -7.34 0.05
C LYS A 40 -4.82 -5.88 -0.30
N LEU A 41 -3.73 -5.17 -0.61
CA LEU A 41 -3.79 -3.77 -0.96
C LEU A 41 -4.44 -3.59 -2.34
N CYS A 42 -5.34 -2.61 -2.45
CA CYS A 42 -6.06 -2.34 -3.69
C CYS A 42 -6.45 -0.86 -3.83
N CYS A 43 -6.62 -0.41 -5.08
CA CYS A 43 -7.01 0.96 -5.44
C CYS A 43 -8.53 1.08 -5.58
N SER A 44 -9.25 1.04 -4.47
CA SER A 44 -10.72 1.00 -4.49
C SER A 44 -11.38 2.00 -3.54
N ALA A 45 -10.63 2.64 -2.65
CA ALA A 45 -11.20 3.50 -1.63
C ALA A 45 -11.53 4.90 -2.19
N GLU A 46 -12.80 5.30 -2.09
CA GLU A 46 -13.27 6.61 -2.58
C GLU A 46 -12.87 7.77 -1.64
N ARG A 47 -12.42 7.47 -0.42
CA ARG A 47 -12.15 8.47 0.61
C ARG A 47 -10.94 8.06 1.43
N HIS A 48 -10.17 9.06 1.86
CA HIS A 48 -9.05 8.87 2.80
C HIS A 48 -9.57 8.84 4.24
N ARG A 49 -9.84 7.64 4.76
CA ARG A 49 -10.34 7.43 6.13
C ARG A 49 -9.37 6.57 6.91
N SER A 50 -9.72 6.27 8.16
CA SER A 50 -8.88 5.53 9.10
C SER A 50 -8.55 4.08 8.68
N TRP A 51 -9.02 3.60 7.54
CA TRP A 51 -8.63 2.29 6.96
C TRP A 51 -7.61 2.45 5.83
N GLU A 52 -7.45 3.67 5.31
CA GLU A 52 -6.52 4.08 4.25
C GLU A 52 -5.41 4.99 4.82
N TYR A 53 -5.28 5.07 6.15
CA TYR A 53 -4.23 5.85 6.80
C TYR A 53 -2.94 5.05 6.84
N PHE A 54 -1.89 5.66 6.32
CA PHE A 54 -0.54 5.14 6.34
C PHE A 54 0.38 6.03 7.17
N CYS A 55 1.43 5.43 7.72
CA CYS A 55 2.59 6.17 8.20
C CYS A 55 3.87 5.42 7.86
N VAL A 56 4.96 6.18 7.77
CA VAL A 56 6.30 5.64 7.52
C VAL A 56 7.05 5.67 8.84
N ARG A 57 7.77 4.59 9.15
CA ARG A 57 8.73 4.57 10.27
C ARG A 57 10.11 4.21 9.79
N MET A 58 11.08 5.05 10.15
CA MET A 58 12.50 4.76 9.94
C MET A 58 12.92 3.59 10.83
N ARG A 59 13.80 2.72 10.30
CA ARG A 59 14.39 1.64 11.09
C ARG A 59 15.79 2.03 11.58
N PRO A 60 16.21 1.55 12.77
CA PRO A 60 17.57 1.76 13.26
C PRO A 60 18.65 1.25 12.31
N GLU A 61 18.38 0.16 11.59
CA GLU A 61 19.30 -0.48 10.64
C GLU A 61 19.31 0.20 9.26
N GLY A 62 18.51 1.24 9.07
CA GLY A 62 18.33 1.92 7.79
C GLY A 62 17.10 1.46 6.99
N GLY A 63 16.74 2.30 6.02
CA GLY A 63 15.47 2.20 5.30
C GLY A 63 14.28 2.54 6.20
N CYS A 64 13.09 2.23 5.71
CA CYS A 64 11.86 2.46 6.45
C CYS A 64 10.83 1.38 6.20
N VAL A 65 9.85 1.28 7.10
CA VAL A 65 8.68 0.43 6.94
C VAL A 65 7.46 1.30 6.69
N LEU A 66 6.58 0.79 5.84
CA LEU A 66 5.26 1.36 5.63
C LEU A 66 4.26 0.62 6.53
N LEU A 67 3.54 1.39 7.34
CA LEU A 67 2.50 0.89 8.22
C LEU A 67 1.15 1.44 7.77
N MET A 68 0.10 0.66 7.96
CA MET A 68 -1.28 1.11 7.82
C MET A 68 -2.07 0.84 9.08
N THR A 69 -3.10 1.65 9.31
CA THR A 69 -4.04 1.45 10.40
C THR A 69 -4.90 0.22 10.17
N HIS A 70 -5.08 -0.57 11.22
CA HIS A 70 -6.07 -1.62 11.29
C HIS A 70 -6.76 -1.54 12.64
N TYR A 71 -7.98 -1.01 12.64
CA TYR A 71 -8.65 -0.56 13.86
C TYR A 71 -7.74 0.39 14.66
N GLU A 72 -7.51 0.15 15.94
CA GLU A 72 -6.63 0.92 16.81
C GLU A 72 -5.13 0.53 16.74
N ARG A 73 -4.76 -0.39 15.83
CA ARG A 73 -3.39 -0.90 15.70
C ARG A 73 -2.74 -0.47 14.39
N LEU A 74 -1.41 -0.66 14.32
CA LEU A 74 -0.62 -0.45 13.11
C LEU A 74 -0.09 -1.78 12.59
N TRP A 75 -0.36 -2.04 11.32
CA TRP A 75 0.03 -3.25 10.63
C TRP A 75 1.08 -2.93 9.57
N HIS A 76 2.09 -3.80 9.45
CA HIS A 76 3.08 -3.67 8.39
C HIS A 76 2.47 -3.96 7.02
N VAL A 77 2.91 -3.22 6.02
CA VAL A 77 2.70 -3.55 4.61
C VAL A 77 3.82 -4.48 4.17
N GLY A 78 3.45 -5.64 3.62
CA GLY A 78 4.37 -6.69 3.20
C GLY A 78 3.92 -7.39 1.92
N ILE A 79 4.68 -8.38 1.48
CA ILE A 79 4.30 -9.26 0.37
C ILE A 79 3.58 -10.48 0.96
N LYS A 80 2.49 -10.88 0.30
CA LYS A 80 1.81 -12.16 0.54
C LYS A 80 1.65 -12.89 -0.79
N GLU A 81 2.00 -14.17 -0.81
CA GLU A 81 1.71 -15.04 -1.93
C GLU A 81 0.22 -15.39 -1.94
N GLU A 82 -0.42 -15.17 -3.09
CA GLU A 82 -1.76 -15.70 -3.35
C GLU A 82 -1.60 -17.02 -4.12
N ALA A 83 -2.06 -18.12 -3.51
CA ALA A 83 -2.07 -19.41 -4.19
C ALA A 83 -2.93 -19.31 -5.46
N GLY A 84 -2.36 -19.70 -6.60
CA GLY A 84 -3.09 -19.78 -7.86
C GLY A 84 -4.34 -20.65 -7.71
N LEU A 85 -5.39 -20.32 -8.46
CA LEU A 85 -6.64 -21.08 -8.46
C LEU A 85 -6.41 -22.54 -8.87
N GLU A 86 -5.31 -22.81 -9.58
CA GLU A 86 -4.84 -24.14 -9.96
C GLU A 86 -3.43 -24.41 -9.41
N LYS A 87 -3.18 -25.66 -8.99
CA LYS A 87 -1.89 -26.13 -8.41
C LYS A 87 -0.67 -25.99 -9.34
N LYS A 88 -0.83 -25.42 -10.53
CA LYS A 88 0.22 -25.24 -11.56
C LYS A 88 0.57 -23.78 -11.84
N GLU A 89 -0.20 -22.83 -11.32
CA GLU A 89 0.16 -21.41 -11.45
C GLU A 89 1.11 -21.04 -10.30
N GLU A 90 2.26 -20.47 -10.64
CA GLU A 90 3.14 -19.83 -9.67
C GLU A 90 2.34 -18.76 -8.92
N GLY A 91 2.47 -18.74 -7.59
CA GLY A 91 1.77 -17.79 -6.75
C GLY A 91 2.15 -16.36 -7.13
N VAL A 92 1.15 -15.48 -7.21
CA VAL A 92 1.42 -14.07 -7.52
C VAL A 92 1.68 -13.33 -6.21
N GLU A 93 2.86 -12.74 -6.09
CA GLU A 93 3.20 -11.84 -4.99
C GLU A 93 2.35 -10.58 -5.06
N LYS A 94 1.67 -10.25 -3.95
CA LYS A 94 0.84 -9.06 -3.83
C LYS A 94 1.16 -8.32 -2.54
N LEU A 95 1.09 -7.00 -2.58
CA LEU A 95 1.14 -6.18 -1.37
C LEU A 95 -0.09 -6.47 -0.50
N ALA A 96 0.15 -6.68 0.79
CA ALA A 96 -0.88 -6.96 1.78
C ALA A 96 -0.48 -6.38 3.14
N LYS A 97 -1.45 -6.20 4.03
CA LYS A 97 -1.17 -5.99 5.45
C LYS A 97 -0.83 -7.32 6.11
N ILE A 98 0.27 -7.39 6.87
CA ILE A 98 0.84 -8.65 7.39
C ILE A 98 0.89 -8.76 8.92
N GLY A 99 0.37 -7.77 9.65
CA GLY A 99 0.24 -7.82 11.12
C GLY A 99 1.14 -6.85 11.89
N GLU A 100 0.98 -6.85 13.22
CA GLU A 100 1.68 -5.97 14.17
C GLU A 100 3.15 -6.39 14.41
N GLY A 101 3.50 -7.64 14.14
CA GLY A 101 4.85 -8.20 14.33
C GLY A 101 5.32 -9.03 13.15
N GLY A 102 4.80 -8.77 11.94
CA GLY A 102 5.27 -9.43 10.73
C GLY A 102 6.77 -9.20 10.58
N ALA A 103 7.55 -10.28 10.60
CA ALA A 103 9.00 -10.28 10.47
C ALA A 103 9.39 -9.28 9.38
N ASP A 104 10.01 -8.18 9.82
CA ASP A 104 10.50 -7.07 9.01
C ASP A 104 9.71 -6.86 7.71
N GLY A 105 8.50 -6.31 7.84
CA GLY A 105 7.73 -5.84 6.68
C GLY A 105 8.64 -5.10 5.68
N ILE A 106 8.23 -5.07 4.40
CA ILE A 106 9.10 -4.66 3.30
C ILE A 106 9.84 -3.36 3.65
N VAL A 107 11.15 -3.39 3.43
CA VAL A 107 12.01 -2.23 3.60
C VAL A 107 11.87 -1.36 2.36
N TRP A 108 11.43 -0.14 2.57
CA TRP A 108 11.30 0.83 1.50
C TRP A 108 12.48 1.80 1.54
N GLU A 109 12.94 2.15 0.35
CA GLU A 109 13.80 3.29 0.12
C GLU A 109 13.00 4.36 -0.64
N PHE A 110 13.08 5.60 -0.19
CA PHE A 110 12.44 6.71 -0.87
C PHE A 110 13.45 7.43 -1.75
N ALA A 111 13.24 7.34 -3.06
CA ALA A 111 14.01 8.11 -4.04
C ALA A 111 13.42 9.51 -4.18
N LYS A 112 14.29 10.54 -4.20
CA LYS A 112 13.90 11.89 -4.58
C LYS A 112 13.79 11.94 -6.11
N VAL A 113 12.64 12.34 -6.62
CA VAL A 113 12.35 12.53 -8.05
C VAL A 113 12.37 14.01 -8.39
#